data_AF-A0A3A0CIK2-F1
#
_entry.id   AF-A0A3A0CIK2-F1
#
_cell.length_a   1.000
_cell.length_b   1.000
_cell.length_c   1.000
_cell.angle_alpha   90.00
_cell.angle_beta   90.00
_cell.angle_gamma   90.00
#
_symmetry.space_group_name_H-M   'P 1'
#
loop_
_entity.id
_entity.type
_entity.pdbx_description
1 polymer ?
#
loop_
_entity_poly.entity_id
_entity_poly.type
_entity_poly.pdbx_seq_one_letter_code
_entity_poly.pdbx_strand_id
1 'polypeptide(L)' 'MPVKSIKIDTEAYDRLRQCKQPGESFSEVTKRVVLPPLDVKAWLKRVRNNPLSSEAIEAVEAQIANRRRPSKRDR' A
#
# COMPACT_ATOMS: atom_id res chain seq x y z
N MET A 1 -2.74 27.09 -9.08
CA MET A 1 -3.89 26.18 -8.88
C MET A 1 -4.83 26.79 -7.86
N PRO A 2 -6.17 26.61 -8.00
CA PRO A 2 -7.10 26.96 -6.93
C PRO A 2 -6.73 26.19 -5.66
N VAL A 3 -6.56 26.92 -4.56
CA VAL A 3 -6.24 26.35 -3.24
C VAL A 3 -7.52 26.31 -2.43
N LYS A 4 -7.82 25.15 -1.84
CA LYS A 4 -8.90 24.99 -0.87
C LYS A 4 -8.30 24.73 0.50
N SER A 5 -8.81 25.41 1.51
CA SER A 5 -8.43 25.16 2.90
C SER A 5 -9.30 24.06 3.49
N ILE A 6 -8.68 23.12 4.20
CA ILE A 6 -9.36 22.09 4.98
C ILE A 6 -8.95 22.22 6.44
N LYS A 7 -9.87 21.92 7.36
CA LYS A 7 -9.57 21.76 8.78
C LYS A 7 -9.34 20.28 9.04
N ILE A 8 -8.20 19.96 9.63
CA ILE A 8 -7.84 18.63 10.10
C ILE A 8 -7.36 18.78 11.55
N ASP A 9 -7.48 17.71 12.33
CA ASP A 9 -6.92 17.71 13.67
C ASP A 9 -5.38 17.74 13.63
N THR A 10 -4.78 18.11 14.76
CA THR A 10 -3.32 18.29 14.88
C THR A 10 -2.58 16.97 14.66
N GLU A 11 -3.13 15.85 15.14
CA GLU A 11 -2.49 14.55 15.00
C GLU A 11 -2.44 14.09 13.54
N ALA A 12 -3.53 14.27 12.79
CA ALA A 12 -3.59 14.00 11.36
C ALA A 12 -2.62 14.87 10.57
N TYR A 13 -2.51 16.15 10.93
CA TYR A 13 -1.51 17.04 10.34
C TYR A 13 -0.08 16.53 10.58
N ASP A 14 0.26 16.15 11.81
CA ASP A 14 1.61 15.69 12.15
C ASP A 14 1.95 14.37 11.45
N ARG A 15 1.01 13.43 11.37
CA ARG A 15 1.18 12.18 10.60
C ARG A 15 1.49 12.47 9.13
N LEU A 16 0.74 13.36 8.48
CA LEU A 16 1.00 13.76 7.10
C LEU A 16 2.36 14.46 6.96
N ARG A 17 2.69 15.34 7.90
CA ARG A 17 3.97 16.06 7.91
C ARG A 17 5.17 15.11 7.99
N GLN A 18 5.07 14.04 8.78
CA GLN A 18 6.13 13.01 8.88
C GLN A 18 6.32 12.22 7.59
N CYS A 19 5.26 12.06 6.79
CA CYS A 19 5.35 11.39 5.48
C CYS A 19 6.03 12.24 4.40
N LYS A 20 6.23 13.55 4.63
CA LYS A 20 6.74 14.50 3.65
C LYS A 20 8.19 14.24 3.26
N GLN A 21 8.45 14.13 1.97
CA GLN A 21 9.81 13.98 1.43
C GLN A 21 10.48 15.35 1.19
N PRO A 22 11.82 15.41 1.08
CA PRO A 22 12.54 16.64 0.73
C PRO A 22 12.02 17.22 -0.59
N GLY A 23 11.66 18.51 -0.58
CA GLY A 23 11.15 19.22 -1.76
C GLY A 23 9.67 18.98 -2.09
N GLU A 24 8.99 18.06 -1.40
CA GLU A 24 7.57 17.78 -1.62
C GLU A 24 6.68 18.87 -1.02
N SER A 25 5.59 19.25 -1.68
CA SER A 25 4.57 20.13 -1.12
C SER A 25 3.52 19.35 -0.32
N PHE A 26 2.80 20.03 0.59
CA PHE A 26 1.75 19.37 1.37
C PHE A 26 0.65 18.74 0.50
N SER A 27 0.32 19.39 -0.62
CA SER A 27 -0.65 18.86 -1.59
C SER A 27 -0.16 17.58 -2.27
N GLU A 28 1.14 17.47 -2.55
CA GLU A 28 1.74 16.26 -3.13
C GLU A 28 1.78 15.12 -2.13
N VAL A 29 2.17 15.40 -0.87
CA VAL A 29 2.10 14.42 0.23
C VAL A 29 0.70 13.85 0.35
N THR A 30 -0.32 14.72 0.42
CA THR A 30 -1.71 14.29 0.58
C THR A 30 -2.16 13.42 -0.59
N LYS A 31 -1.81 13.74 -1.84
CA LYS A 31 -2.17 12.92 -3.01
C LYS A 31 -1.46 11.56 -3.02
N ARG A 32 -0.23 11.50 -2.52
CA ARG A 32 0.55 10.26 -2.46
C ARG A 32 0.07 9.35 -1.33
N VAL A 33 -0.26 9.92 -0.16
CA VAL A 33 -0.69 9.17 1.02
C VAL A 33 -2.17 8.83 0.96
N VAL A 34 -3.01 9.79 0.56
CA VAL A 34 -4.46 9.61 0.43
C VAL A 34 -4.78 9.19 -1.00
N LEU A 35 -4.75 7.88 -1.21
CA LEU A 35 -5.11 7.29 -2.50
C LEU A 35 -6.59 7.55 -2.82
N PRO A 36 -6.94 7.68 -4.12
CA PRO A 36 -8.33 7.80 -4.53
C PRO A 36 -9.12 6.55 -4.09
N PRO A 37 -10.42 6.70 -3.77
CA PRO A 37 -11.28 5.57 -3.46
C PRO A 37 -11.19 4.50 -4.54
N LEU A 38 -10.88 3.27 -4.13
CA LEU A 38 -10.81 2.13 -5.02
C LEU A 38 -12.21 1.60 -5.29
N ASP A 39 -12.61 1.49 -6.57
CA ASP A 39 -13.75 0.66 -6.94
C ASP A 39 -13.37 -0.81 -6.76
N VAL A 40 -13.71 -1.34 -5.59
CA VAL A 40 -13.40 -2.71 -5.19
C VAL A 40 -14.03 -3.72 -6.16
N LYS A 41 -15.24 -3.47 -6.66
CA LYS A 41 -15.94 -4.40 -7.57
C LYS A 41 -15.22 -4.46 -8.92
N ALA A 42 -14.87 -3.30 -9.49
CA ALA A 42 -14.12 -3.24 -10.73
C ALA A 42 -12.71 -3.83 -10.58
N TRP A 43 -12.05 -3.59 -9.43
CA TRP A 43 -10.76 -4.18 -9.12
C TRP A 43 -10.83 -5.71 -9.04
N LEU A 44 -11.77 -6.28 -8.27
CA LEU A 44 -11.97 -7.74 -8.18
C LEU A 44 -12.26 -8.38 -9.53
N LYS A 45 -13.05 -7.72 -10.39
CA LYS A 45 -13.32 -8.20 -11.75
C LYS A 45 -12.05 -8.28 -12.60
N ARG A 46 -11.14 -7.29 -12.48
CA ARG A 46 -9.85 -7.30 -13.17
C ARG A 46 -8.92 -8.40 -12.66
N VAL A 47 -8.88 -8.61 -11.34
CA VAL A 47 -8.10 -9.70 -10.73
C VAL A 47 -8.61 -11.06 -11.21
N ARG A 48 -9.93 -11.25 -11.26
CA ARG A 48 -10.52 -12.50 -11.78
C ARG A 48 -10.15 -12.78 -13.24
N ASN A 49 -10.03 -11.74 -14.05
CA ASN A 49 -9.70 -11.86 -15.47
C ASN A 49 -8.18 -12.00 -15.73
N ASN A 50 -7.34 -11.77 -14.74
CA ASN A 50 -5.89 -11.96 -14.81
C ASN A 50 -5.44 -12.88 -13.67
N PRO A 51 -5.83 -14.17 -13.71
CA PRO A 51 -5.40 -15.11 -12.70
C PRO A 51 -3.87 -15.23 -12.70
N LEU A 52 -3.29 -15.49 -11.52
CA LEU A 52 -1.90 -15.87 -11.41
C LEU A 52 -1.66 -17.15 -12.22
N SER A 53 -0.49 -17.25 -12.87
CA SER A 53 -0.08 -18.51 -13.50
C SER A 53 0.02 -19.61 -12.44
N SER A 54 -0.16 -20.85 -12.84
CA SER A 54 0.01 -22.01 -11.96
C SER A 54 1.38 -22.00 -11.26
N GLU A 55 2.43 -21.64 -12.01
CA GLU A 55 3.80 -21.47 -11.49
C GLU A 55 3.88 -20.40 -10.39
N ALA A 56 3.20 -19.27 -10.53
CA ALA A 56 3.18 -18.22 -9.52
C ALA A 56 2.41 -18.66 -8.26
N ILE A 57 1.34 -19.46 -8.42
CA ILE A 57 0.61 -20.04 -7.29
C ILE A 57 1.50 -21.02 -6.53
N GLU A 58 2.17 -21.93 -7.24
CA GLU A 58 3.10 -22.91 -6.67
C GLU A 58 4.26 -22.24 -5.92
N ALA A 59 4.83 -21.16 -6.47
CA ALA A 59 5.89 -20.39 -5.80
C ALA A 59 5.43 -19.77 -4.47
N VAL A 60 4.20 -19.23 -4.43
CA VAL A 60 3.61 -18.68 -3.19
C VAL A 60 3.36 -19.79 -2.17
N GLU A 61 2.82 -20.94 -2.60
CA GLU A 61 2.59 -22.09 -1.72
C GLU A 61 3.90 -22.62 -1.13
N ALA A 62 4.94 -22.76 -1.96
CA ALA A 62 6.28 -23.17 -1.53
C ALA A 62 6.87 -22.18 -0.51
N GLN A 63 6.70 -20.87 -0.73
CA GLN A 63 7.16 -19.85 0.22
C GLN A 63 6.42 -19.94 1.56
N ILE A 64 5.10 -20.15 1.56
CA ILE A 64 4.31 -20.34 2.79
C ILE A 64 4.73 -21.61 3.52
N ALA A 65 4.94 -22.71 2.80
CA ALA A 65 5.41 -23.97 3.39
C ALA A 65 6.78 -23.82 4.05
N ASN A 66 7.70 -23.09 3.41
CA ASN A 66 9.04 -22.83 3.94
C ASN A 66 9.04 -21.86 5.13
N ARG A 67 8.09 -20.93 5.21
CA ARG A 67 7.92 -20.05 6.39
C ARG A 67 7.57 -20.81 7.67
N ARG A 68 6.97 -22.01 7.56
CA ARG A 68 6.64 -22.85 8.72
C ARG A 68 7.84 -23.62 9.28
N ARG A 69 9.03 -23.51 8.68
CA ARG A 69 10.25 -24.13 9.22
C ARG A 69 10.88 -23.20 10.27
N PRO A 70 11.04 -23.64 11.52
CA PRO A 70 11.79 -22.89 12.52
C PRO A 70 13.20 -22.59 12.02
N SER A 71 13.67 -21.37 12.26
CA SER A 71 15.05 -20.95 12.02
C SER A 71 16.03 -21.92 12.70
N LYS A 72 16.72 -22.77 11.93
CA LYS A 72 17.90 -23.53 12.39
C LYS A 72 19.14 -22.64 12.41
N ARG A 73 19.05 -21.52 13.12
CA ARG A 73 20.24 -20.69 13.37
C ARG A 73 20.87 -21.25 14.63
N ASP A 74 21.91 -22.07 14.46
CA ASP A 74 22.79 -22.43 15.56
C ASP A 74 23.35 -21.13 16.15
N ARG A 75 23.21 -20.99 17.47
CA ARG A 75 23.73 -19.87 18.24
C ARG A 75 25.20 -20.07 18.54
#